data_AF-A0AAV0RJC8-F1
#
_entry.id   AF-A0AAV0RJC8-F1
#
_cell.length_a   1.000
_cell.length_b   1.000
_cell.length_c   1.000
_cell.angle_alpha   90.00
_cell.angle_beta   90.00
_cell.angle_gamma   90.00
#
_symmetry.space_group_name_H-M   'P 1'
#
loop_
_entity.id
_entity.type
_entity.pdbx_description
1 polymer ?
#
loop_
_entity_poly.entity_id
_entity_poly.type
_entity_poly.pdbx_seq_one_letter_code
_entity_poly.pdbx_strand_id
1 'polypeptide(L)'
;MLSVCTSSMTGCDKPGAVCQDPRFIGGDGITFYFHGKKDRDFCLVSDENLHINAHFIGKRNPKMTRDFTWVQSIAIFFDSHRITVGALKTTTWDDSVDRLFVTFDGEPLLLPERQGASWESGATATSRTSVTRSADANSVVVEVEGKLRIAARVVPITQEDSRIHNYGVTSSDCLAHLDLGFRFDSLSGVVNGVLGQTYRAGYVSPVSVSAKMAVMGGEREFETSSLYAPDCKAARFVGSGGSGAAERVFLPSLKCESGIEGRGVVCKR
;
A
#
# COMPACT_ATOMS: atom_id res chain seq x y z
N MET A 1 -14.63 -29.52 -4.00
CA MET A 1 -13.19 -29.59 -3.65
C MET A 1 -12.85 -28.25 -3.03
N LEU A 2 -12.56 -28.16 -1.73
CA LEU A 2 -12.22 -26.88 -1.10
C LEU A 2 -10.82 -26.46 -1.58
N SER A 3 -10.74 -25.34 -2.29
CA SER A 3 -9.47 -24.79 -2.79
C SER A 3 -8.64 -24.25 -1.63
N VAL A 4 -7.36 -24.62 -1.61
CA VAL A 4 -6.37 -24.12 -0.64
C VAL A 4 -5.86 -22.77 -1.15
N CYS A 5 -5.78 -21.77 -0.28
CA CYS A 5 -5.22 -20.45 -0.61
C CYS A 5 -3.75 -20.61 -0.98
N THR A 6 -3.42 -20.55 -2.28
CA THR A 6 -2.05 -20.64 -2.80
C THR A 6 -1.83 -19.50 -3.79
N SER A 7 -0.72 -18.76 -3.69
CA SER A 7 -0.34 -17.76 -4.68
C SER A 7 1.20 -17.69 -4.80
N SER A 8 1.71 -17.29 -5.97
CA SER A 8 3.13 -16.97 -6.17
C SER A 8 3.32 -15.44 -6.16
N MET A 9 4.39 -14.96 -5.51
CA MET A 9 4.73 -13.54 -5.39
C MET A 9 5.87 -13.16 -6.35
N THR A 10 5.70 -12.08 -7.12
CA THR A 10 6.80 -11.36 -7.80
C THR A 10 6.61 -9.86 -7.60
N GLY A 11 7.61 -9.14 -7.08
CA GLY A 11 7.64 -7.65 -7.10
C GLY A 11 7.61 -6.87 -5.77
N CYS A 12 7.73 -7.52 -4.60
CA CYS A 12 7.67 -6.88 -3.27
C CYS A 12 9.00 -6.31 -2.73
N ASP A 13 10.06 -6.35 -3.53
CA ASP A 13 11.43 -6.01 -3.11
C ASP A 13 11.87 -4.68 -3.76
N LYS A 14 11.12 -3.60 -3.53
CA LYS A 14 11.40 -2.24 -4.05
C LYS A 14 10.90 -1.14 -3.09
N PRO A 15 11.43 0.10 -3.12
CA PRO A 15 10.98 1.16 -2.22
C PRO A 15 9.56 1.56 -2.55
N GLY A 16 8.82 1.89 -1.51
CA GLY A 16 7.38 2.04 -1.57
C GLY A 16 6.62 0.72 -1.66
N ALA A 17 7.26 -0.44 -1.51
CA ALA A 17 6.52 -1.70 -1.39
C ALA A 17 5.82 -1.80 -0.03
N VAL A 18 4.59 -2.34 -0.03
CA VAL A 18 3.86 -2.79 1.17
C VAL A 18 3.28 -4.17 0.86
N CYS A 19 3.86 -5.21 1.44
CA CYS A 19 3.47 -6.60 1.20
C CYS A 19 3.49 -7.39 2.51
N GLN A 20 2.98 -8.62 2.52
CA GLN A 20 3.04 -9.50 3.70
C GLN A 20 2.38 -8.83 4.94
N ASP A 21 2.94 -8.96 6.15
CA ASP A 21 2.25 -8.65 7.43
C ASP A 21 2.68 -7.35 8.15
N PRO A 22 2.18 -6.19 7.69
CA PRO A 22 2.64 -5.54 6.48
C PRO A 22 4.09 -5.07 6.63
N ARG A 23 4.92 -5.49 5.67
CA ARG A 23 6.30 -5.13 5.46
C ARG A 23 6.38 -3.96 4.48
N PHE A 24 7.03 -2.89 4.90
CA PHE A 24 7.26 -1.67 4.13
C PHE A 24 8.73 -1.60 3.69
N ILE A 25 8.99 -0.97 2.55
CA ILE A 25 10.34 -0.54 2.16
C ILE A 25 10.30 0.99 2.00
N GLY A 26 11.03 1.70 2.86
CA GLY A 26 11.08 3.17 2.86
C GLY A 26 11.77 3.75 1.63
N GLY A 27 11.59 5.06 1.42
CA GLY A 27 12.32 5.83 0.41
C GLY A 27 13.84 5.92 0.66
N ASP A 28 14.28 5.59 1.86
CA ASP A 28 15.68 5.37 2.24
C ASP A 28 16.19 3.95 1.89
N GLY A 29 15.30 3.09 1.40
CA GLY A 29 15.61 1.71 1.04
C GLY A 29 15.60 0.72 2.21
N ILE A 30 15.24 1.18 3.41
CA ILE A 30 15.23 0.34 4.61
C ILE A 30 13.89 -0.40 4.70
N THR A 31 13.96 -1.71 4.94
CA THR A 31 12.78 -2.52 5.24
C THR A 31 12.36 -2.30 6.68
N PHE A 32 11.07 -2.02 6.92
CA PHE A 32 10.48 -1.91 8.25
C PHE A 32 9.07 -2.48 8.27
N TYR A 33 8.52 -2.69 9.46
CA TYR A 33 7.16 -3.18 9.66
C TYR A 33 6.35 -2.13 10.41
N PHE A 34 5.10 -1.95 10.03
CA PHE A 34 4.15 -1.14 10.78
C PHE A 34 2.94 -1.99 11.07
N HIS A 35 2.78 -2.41 12.32
CA HIS A 35 1.72 -3.35 12.68
C HIS A 35 0.33 -2.71 12.63
N GLY A 36 0.20 -1.42 12.93
CA GLY A 36 -1.12 -0.78 13.02
C GLY A 36 -2.06 -1.57 13.93
N LYS A 37 -3.35 -1.57 13.60
CA LYS A 37 -4.38 -2.34 14.30
C LYS A 37 -5.40 -2.91 13.33
N LYS A 38 -5.98 -4.04 13.72
CA LYS A 38 -7.12 -4.63 13.03
C LYS A 38 -8.31 -3.66 12.98
N ASP A 39 -8.96 -3.59 11.83
CA ASP A 39 -10.17 -2.82 11.54
C ASP A 39 -9.97 -1.32 11.85
N ARG A 40 -8.80 -0.80 11.47
CA ARG A 40 -8.41 0.61 11.65
C ARG A 40 -7.76 1.18 10.40
N ASP A 41 -7.83 2.50 10.28
CA ASP A 41 -7.31 3.23 9.15
C ASP A 41 -6.06 4.04 9.55
N PHE A 42 -5.06 4.05 8.67
CA PHE A 42 -3.79 4.74 8.91
C PHE A 42 -3.32 5.51 7.68
N CYS A 43 -2.78 6.70 7.91
CA CYS A 43 -2.13 7.51 6.90
C CYS A 43 -0.73 6.97 6.59
N LEU A 44 -0.57 6.41 5.38
CA LEU A 44 0.71 5.95 4.87
C LEU A 44 1.57 7.10 4.35
N VAL A 45 0.94 8.04 3.63
CA VAL A 45 1.60 9.19 3.03
C VAL A 45 0.70 10.40 3.18
N SER A 46 1.25 11.52 3.63
CA SER A 46 0.60 12.81 3.53
C SER A 46 1.60 13.88 3.11
N ASP A 47 1.26 14.54 2.01
CA ASP A 47 1.91 15.70 1.45
C ASP A 47 0.84 16.75 1.10
N GLU A 48 1.22 17.94 0.67
CA GLU A 48 0.30 19.05 0.38
C GLU A 48 -0.79 18.67 -0.63
N ASN A 49 -0.40 17.92 -1.68
CA ASN A 49 -1.28 17.57 -2.79
C ASN A 49 -1.33 16.07 -3.11
N LEU A 50 -0.97 15.25 -2.13
CA LEU A 50 -1.09 13.79 -2.16
C LEU A 50 -1.31 13.26 -0.74
N HIS A 51 -2.37 12.47 -0.53
CA HIS A 51 -2.62 11.77 0.72
C HIS A 51 -3.00 10.32 0.44
N ILE A 52 -2.53 9.38 1.25
CA ILE A 52 -2.83 7.96 1.11
C ILE A 52 -3.15 7.40 2.48
N ASN A 53 -4.41 6.99 2.64
CA ASN A 53 -4.85 6.19 3.77
C ASN A 53 -4.91 4.72 3.39
N ALA A 54 -4.76 3.85 4.38
CA ALA A 54 -4.88 2.41 4.25
C ALA A 54 -5.77 1.85 5.36
N HIS A 55 -6.71 0.98 4.98
CA HIS A 55 -7.52 0.19 5.89
C HIS A 55 -6.81 -1.12 6.21
N PHE A 56 -6.61 -1.38 7.49
CA PHE A 56 -5.94 -2.57 7.97
C PHE A 56 -6.97 -3.60 8.43
N ILE A 57 -6.92 -4.79 7.86
CA ILE A 57 -7.59 -5.97 8.39
C ILE A 57 -6.64 -6.73 9.29
N GLY A 58 -7.16 -7.65 10.10
CA GLY A 58 -6.29 -8.47 10.91
C GLY A 58 -6.93 -9.70 11.51
N LYS A 59 -6.06 -10.57 12.03
CA LYS A 59 -6.43 -11.80 12.72
C LYS A 59 -5.62 -11.95 13.99
N ARG A 60 -6.32 -12.31 15.06
CA ARG A 60 -5.75 -12.66 16.35
C ARG A 60 -5.62 -14.17 16.45
N ASN A 61 -4.40 -14.67 16.61
CA ASN A 61 -4.22 -16.02 17.16
C ASN A 61 -4.43 -15.93 18.68
N PRO A 62 -5.35 -16.72 19.30
CA PRO A 62 -5.58 -16.68 20.75
C PRO A 62 -4.34 -16.95 21.60
N LYS A 63 -3.33 -17.62 21.03
CA LYS A 63 -2.05 -17.88 21.70
C LYS A 63 -1.08 -16.70 21.67
N MET A 64 -1.44 -15.58 21.02
CA MET A 64 -0.57 -14.44 20.80
C MET A 64 -1.17 -13.14 21.36
N THR A 65 -0.27 -12.24 21.77
CA THR A 65 -0.61 -10.96 22.42
C THR A 65 -0.82 -9.82 21.44
N ARG A 66 -0.57 -10.02 20.14
CA ARG A 66 -0.75 -9.02 19.07
C ARG A 66 -1.65 -9.54 17.94
N ASP A 67 -2.27 -8.60 17.21
CA ASP A 67 -2.88 -8.90 15.92
C ASP A 67 -1.80 -9.02 14.85
N PHE A 68 -2.02 -9.92 13.90
CA PHE A 68 -1.40 -9.82 12.59
C PHE A 68 -2.32 -9.01 11.70
N THR A 69 -1.74 -8.15 10.89
CA THR A 69 -2.48 -7.18 10.10
C THR A 69 -1.99 -7.13 8.67
N TRP A 70 -2.88 -6.75 7.77
CA TRP A 70 -2.63 -6.61 6.35
C TRP A 70 -3.43 -5.42 5.81
N VAL A 71 -2.95 -4.81 4.72
CA VAL A 71 -3.66 -3.71 4.06
C VAL A 71 -4.76 -4.28 3.16
N GLN A 72 -6.03 -4.03 3.47
CA GLN A 72 -7.14 -4.48 2.63
C GLN A 72 -7.47 -3.48 1.51
N SER A 73 -7.39 -2.19 1.81
CA SER A 73 -7.71 -1.14 0.83
C SER A 73 -6.92 0.12 1.10
N ILE A 74 -6.71 0.91 0.05
CA ILE A 74 -6.12 2.24 0.13
C ILE A 74 -7.03 3.27 -0.52
N ALA A 75 -7.05 4.48 0.04
CA ALA A 75 -7.68 5.65 -0.55
C ALA A 75 -6.60 6.71 -0.80
N ILE A 76 -6.47 7.12 -2.06
CA ILE A 76 -5.49 8.08 -2.54
C ILE A 76 -6.24 9.36 -2.89
N PHE A 77 -5.88 10.45 -2.21
CA PHE A 77 -6.42 11.79 -2.44
C PHE A 77 -5.37 12.62 -3.16
N PHE A 78 -5.81 13.36 -4.17
CA PHE A 78 -4.97 14.25 -4.95
C PHE A 78 -5.83 15.33 -5.58
N ASP A 79 -5.36 16.57 -5.59
CA ASP A 79 -6.15 17.73 -6.01
C ASP A 79 -7.51 17.77 -5.30
N SER A 80 -8.61 17.60 -6.04
CA SER A 80 -9.98 17.45 -5.53
C SER A 80 -10.56 16.04 -5.75
N HIS A 81 -9.74 15.10 -6.18
CA HIS A 81 -10.14 13.75 -6.56
C HIS A 81 -9.69 12.70 -5.54
N ARG A 82 -10.36 11.55 -5.59
CA ARG A 82 -10.02 10.39 -4.79
C ARG A 82 -10.15 9.11 -5.60
N ILE A 83 -9.12 8.28 -5.57
CA ILE A 83 -9.19 6.90 -6.06
C ILE A 83 -9.02 5.92 -4.90
N THR A 84 -9.84 4.87 -4.88
CA THR A 84 -9.76 3.79 -3.88
C THR A 84 -9.48 2.48 -4.60
N VAL A 85 -8.56 1.69 -4.06
CA VAL A 85 -8.26 0.33 -4.53
C VAL A 85 -8.37 -0.60 -3.33
N GLY A 86 -9.03 -1.75 -3.49
CA GLY A 86 -9.19 -2.67 -2.37
C GLY A 86 -9.43 -4.13 -2.76
N ALA A 87 -9.24 -5.00 -1.78
CA ALA A 87 -9.51 -6.41 -1.84
C ALA A 87 -10.91 -6.72 -1.29
N LEU A 88 -11.73 -7.40 -2.09
CA LEU A 88 -13.01 -7.97 -1.68
C LEU A 88 -12.77 -9.14 -0.71
N LYS A 89 -13.59 -9.22 0.33
CA LYS A 89 -13.55 -10.35 1.28
C LYS A 89 -13.85 -11.65 0.55
N THR A 90 -13.14 -12.71 0.93
CA THR A 90 -13.39 -14.05 0.40
C THR A 90 -13.20 -15.13 1.44
N THR A 91 -13.89 -16.26 1.25
CA THR A 91 -13.72 -17.48 2.03
C THR A 91 -12.90 -18.54 1.29
N THR A 92 -12.80 -18.43 -0.04
CA THR A 92 -12.03 -19.34 -0.91
C THR A 92 -11.19 -18.55 -1.91
N TRP A 93 -10.06 -19.11 -2.34
CA TRP A 93 -9.22 -18.47 -3.36
C TRP A 93 -9.24 -19.22 -4.68
N ASP A 94 -9.34 -18.45 -5.75
CA ASP A 94 -9.17 -18.86 -7.14
C ASP A 94 -8.50 -17.67 -7.85
N ASP A 95 -7.30 -17.89 -8.39
CA ASP A 95 -6.52 -16.83 -9.04
C ASP A 95 -7.23 -16.21 -10.25
N SER A 96 -8.20 -16.93 -10.85
CA SER A 96 -8.99 -16.47 -12.00
C SER A 96 -10.18 -15.61 -11.62
N VAL A 97 -10.60 -15.60 -10.35
CA VAL A 97 -11.75 -14.82 -9.89
C VAL A 97 -11.27 -13.47 -9.39
N ASP A 98 -11.79 -12.39 -9.98
CA ASP A 98 -11.41 -11.04 -9.59
C ASP A 98 -11.95 -10.67 -8.19
N ARG A 99 -11.04 -10.30 -7.29
CA ARG A 99 -11.32 -9.82 -5.93
C ARG A 99 -10.87 -8.39 -5.74
N LEU A 100 -10.57 -7.69 -6.82
CA LEU A 100 -10.21 -6.29 -6.80
C LEU A 100 -11.46 -5.42 -6.97
N PHE A 101 -11.53 -4.31 -6.25
CA PHE A 101 -12.42 -3.20 -6.60
C PHE A 101 -11.62 -1.90 -6.73
N VAL A 102 -12.08 -1.04 -7.63
CA VAL A 102 -11.55 0.31 -7.82
C VAL A 102 -12.72 1.29 -7.88
N THR A 103 -12.62 2.42 -7.18
CA THR A 103 -13.58 3.53 -7.29
C THR A 103 -12.86 4.84 -7.57
N PHE A 104 -13.42 5.67 -8.43
CA PHE A 104 -12.96 7.04 -8.67
C PHE A 104 -14.05 8.02 -8.24
N ASP A 105 -13.72 8.94 -7.34
CA ASP A 105 -14.65 9.91 -6.73
C ASP A 105 -15.91 9.29 -6.10
N GLY A 106 -15.79 8.05 -5.62
CA GLY A 106 -16.89 7.28 -5.02
C GLY A 106 -17.66 6.42 -6.01
N GLU A 107 -17.45 6.59 -7.32
CA GLU A 107 -18.09 5.78 -8.34
C GLU A 107 -17.24 4.55 -8.70
N PRO A 108 -17.84 3.34 -8.78
CA PRO A 108 -17.11 2.13 -9.19
C PRO A 108 -16.58 2.22 -10.63
N LEU A 109 -15.32 1.84 -10.83
CA LEU A 109 -14.73 1.68 -12.16
C LEU A 109 -14.91 0.24 -12.64
N LEU A 110 -15.72 0.06 -13.69
CA LEU A 110 -15.91 -1.24 -14.34
C LEU A 110 -14.90 -1.42 -15.47
N LEU A 111 -13.84 -2.18 -15.18
CA LEU A 111 -12.83 -2.56 -16.17
C LEU A 111 -13.08 -3.99 -16.64
N PRO A 112 -13.10 -4.27 -17.96
CA PRO A 112 -13.13 -5.64 -18.47
C PRO A 112 -12.04 -6.50 -17.84
N GLU A 113 -12.35 -7.73 -17.41
CA GLU A 113 -11.42 -8.68 -16.78
C GLU A 113 -10.44 -9.27 -17.81
N ARG A 114 -9.53 -8.41 -18.29
CA ARG A 114 -8.50 -8.75 -19.26
C ARG A 114 -7.30 -7.84 -19.08
N GLN A 115 -6.10 -8.41 -19.14
CA GLN A 115 -4.86 -7.65 -19.12
C GLN A 115 -4.87 -6.53 -20.18
N GLY A 116 -4.41 -5.35 -19.78
CA GLY A 116 -4.36 -4.14 -20.61
C GLY A 116 -5.69 -3.42 -20.76
N ALA A 117 -6.80 -3.90 -20.18
CA ALA A 117 -8.02 -3.11 -20.08
C ALA A 117 -7.75 -1.86 -19.22
N SER A 118 -8.15 -0.69 -19.71
CA SER A 118 -7.84 0.58 -19.07
C SER A 118 -9.04 1.53 -18.99
N TRP A 119 -8.93 2.45 -18.05
CA TRP A 119 -9.81 3.60 -17.86
C TRP A 119 -8.93 4.84 -17.67
N GLU A 120 -9.38 5.98 -18.17
CA GLU A 120 -8.73 7.27 -18.00
C GLU A 120 -9.73 8.32 -17.53
N SER A 121 -9.27 9.24 -16.68
CA SER A 121 -10.05 10.40 -16.29
C SER A 121 -10.26 11.35 -17.48
N GLY A 122 -11.32 12.16 -17.41
CA GLY A 122 -11.69 13.06 -18.51
C GLY A 122 -10.56 14.02 -18.90
N ALA A 123 -10.53 14.42 -20.17
CA ALA A 123 -9.45 15.24 -20.76
C ALA A 123 -9.24 16.61 -20.08
N THR A 124 -10.20 17.09 -19.31
CA THR A 124 -10.15 18.36 -18.57
C THR A 124 -9.62 18.22 -17.14
N ALA A 125 -9.29 17.00 -16.69
CA ALA A 125 -8.72 16.77 -15.36
C ALA A 125 -7.34 17.40 -15.24
N THR A 126 -7.08 18.07 -14.12
CA THR A 126 -5.81 18.75 -13.85
C THR A 126 -4.64 17.78 -13.71
N SER A 127 -4.92 16.60 -13.13
CA SER A 127 -4.00 15.47 -13.09
C SER A 127 -4.66 14.29 -13.81
N ARG A 128 -4.14 13.94 -14.99
CA ARG A 128 -4.63 12.79 -15.74
C ARG A 128 -4.42 11.54 -14.89
N THR A 129 -5.49 10.78 -14.69
CA THR A 129 -5.48 9.55 -13.91
C THR A 129 -5.82 8.40 -14.83
N SER A 130 -5.04 7.33 -14.79
CA SER A 130 -5.35 6.10 -15.50
C SER A 130 -5.35 4.91 -14.55
N VAL A 131 -6.19 3.93 -14.87
CA VAL A 131 -6.22 2.63 -14.20
C VAL A 131 -6.15 1.57 -15.27
N THR A 132 -5.14 0.70 -15.21
CA THR A 132 -4.93 -0.36 -16.21
C THR A 132 -4.77 -1.70 -15.52
N ARG A 133 -5.47 -2.73 -15.98
CA ARG A 133 -5.28 -4.10 -15.49
C ARG A 133 -3.92 -4.64 -15.93
N SER A 134 -3.09 -5.06 -14.98
CA SER A 134 -1.77 -5.64 -15.26
C SER A 134 -1.80 -7.15 -15.43
N ALA A 135 -2.91 -7.79 -15.06
CA ALA A 135 -3.23 -9.19 -15.31
C ALA A 135 -4.75 -9.33 -15.54
N ASP A 136 -5.21 -10.51 -15.95
CA ASP A 136 -6.65 -10.74 -16.20
C ASP A 136 -7.49 -10.56 -14.92
N ALA A 137 -7.00 -11.03 -13.77
CA ALA A 137 -7.64 -10.88 -12.46
C ALA A 137 -6.70 -10.25 -11.41
N ASN A 138 -7.30 -9.63 -10.39
CA ASN A 138 -6.67 -9.27 -9.13
C ASN A 138 -5.53 -8.22 -9.19
N SER A 139 -5.18 -7.67 -10.36
CA SER A 139 -4.00 -6.81 -10.50
C SER A 139 -4.27 -5.58 -11.36
N VAL A 140 -3.98 -4.39 -10.81
CA VAL A 140 -4.07 -3.11 -11.52
C VAL A 140 -2.84 -2.25 -11.29
N VAL A 141 -2.60 -1.35 -12.23
CA VAL A 141 -1.71 -0.22 -12.11
C VAL A 141 -2.55 1.05 -12.16
N VAL A 142 -2.39 1.90 -11.15
CA VAL A 142 -2.97 3.25 -11.10
C VAL A 142 -1.84 4.25 -11.33
N GLU A 143 -2.03 5.17 -12.27
CA GLU A 143 -1.10 6.28 -12.51
C GLU A 143 -1.85 7.59 -12.36
N VAL A 144 -1.29 8.51 -11.56
CA VAL A 144 -1.75 9.90 -11.46
C VAL A 144 -0.60 10.78 -11.91
N GLU A 145 -0.79 11.43 -13.05
CA GLU A 145 0.25 12.17 -13.77
C GLU A 145 0.99 13.16 -12.86
N GLY A 146 2.32 13.06 -12.83
CA GLY A 146 3.20 13.94 -12.07
C GLY A 146 3.18 13.73 -10.55
N LYS A 147 2.41 12.76 -10.03
CA LYS A 147 2.27 12.50 -8.59
C LYS A 147 2.77 11.12 -8.20
N LEU A 148 2.14 10.07 -8.72
CA LEU A 148 2.50 8.70 -8.36
C LEU A 148 2.03 7.64 -9.35
N ARG A 149 2.68 6.49 -9.26
CA ARG A 149 2.25 5.22 -9.83
C ARG A 149 2.13 4.17 -8.73
N ILE A 150 1.05 3.40 -8.75
CA ILE A 150 0.80 2.29 -7.82
C ILE A 150 0.60 1.03 -8.63
N ALA A 151 1.35 -0.02 -8.31
CA ALA A 151 0.96 -1.38 -8.67
C ALA A 151 0.25 -2.01 -7.47
N ALA A 152 -0.98 -2.47 -7.64
CA ALA A 152 -1.77 -3.12 -6.61
C ALA A 152 -2.18 -4.52 -7.06
N ARG A 153 -1.96 -5.51 -6.21
CA ARG A 153 -2.37 -6.90 -6.44
C ARG A 153 -3.11 -7.43 -5.23
N VAL A 154 -4.27 -8.03 -5.44
CA VAL A 154 -4.98 -8.77 -4.40
C VAL A 154 -4.36 -10.15 -4.29
N VAL A 155 -3.98 -10.55 -3.08
CA VAL A 155 -3.40 -11.86 -2.76
C VAL A 155 -4.09 -12.47 -1.54
N PRO A 156 -4.16 -13.80 -1.44
CA PRO A 156 -4.68 -14.45 -0.25
C PRO A 156 -3.57 -14.62 0.78
N ILE A 157 -3.95 -14.70 2.05
CA ILE A 157 -3.08 -15.30 3.07
C ILE A 157 -3.11 -16.81 2.89
N THR A 158 -1.94 -17.41 2.61
CA THR A 158 -1.86 -18.85 2.35
C THR A 158 -1.84 -19.66 3.65
N GLN A 159 -2.18 -20.95 3.55
CA GLN A 159 -2.00 -21.87 4.68
C GLN A 159 -0.52 -22.00 5.08
N GLU A 160 0.38 -21.89 4.11
CA GLU A 160 1.81 -21.94 4.37
C GLU A 160 2.28 -20.71 5.15
N ASP A 161 1.84 -19.50 4.78
CA ASP A 161 2.12 -18.28 5.55
C ASP A 161 1.59 -18.43 6.98
N SER A 162 0.35 -18.92 7.11
CA SER A 162 -0.27 -19.18 8.41
C SER A 162 0.51 -20.18 9.25
N ARG A 163 1.09 -21.23 8.63
CA ARG A 163 1.91 -22.24 9.30
C ARG A 163 3.25 -21.69 9.74
N ILE A 164 3.92 -20.90 8.90
CA ILE A 164 5.24 -20.31 9.20
C ILE A 164 5.11 -19.26 10.30
N HIS A 165 4.11 -18.38 10.19
CA HIS A 165 3.98 -17.21 11.06
C HIS A 165 2.98 -17.40 12.21
N ASN A 166 2.30 -18.56 12.27
CA ASN A 166 1.28 -18.89 13.25
C ASN A 166 0.08 -17.93 13.26
N TYR A 167 -0.37 -17.47 12.08
CA TYR A 167 -1.54 -16.60 11.96
C TYR A 167 -2.84 -17.27 12.43
N GLY A 168 -2.93 -18.60 12.29
CA GLY A 168 -4.12 -19.37 12.65
C GLY A 168 -5.27 -19.25 11.62
N VAL A 169 -4.95 -18.91 10.37
CA VAL A 169 -5.88 -18.92 9.23
C VAL A 169 -6.31 -20.36 8.91
N THR A 170 -7.61 -20.55 8.66
CA THR A 170 -8.23 -21.82 8.27
C THR A 170 -8.67 -21.77 6.80
N SER A 171 -8.97 -22.92 6.20
CA SER A 171 -9.47 -23.00 4.81
C SER A 171 -10.79 -22.29 4.56
N SER A 172 -11.53 -21.92 5.61
CA SER A 172 -12.78 -21.18 5.56
C SER A 172 -12.62 -19.66 5.70
N ASP A 173 -11.42 -19.16 5.94
CA ASP A 173 -11.12 -17.77 6.27
C ASP A 173 -9.97 -17.25 5.38
N CYS A 174 -10.14 -17.39 4.07
CA CYS A 174 -9.14 -16.94 3.10
C CYS A 174 -9.12 -15.41 3.01
N LEU A 175 -8.53 -14.76 4.00
CA LEU A 175 -8.37 -13.31 4.01
C LEU A 175 -7.57 -12.88 2.78
N ALA A 176 -8.13 -11.94 2.02
CA ALA A 176 -7.48 -11.32 0.89
C ALA A 176 -7.01 -9.91 1.28
N HIS A 177 -5.80 -9.56 0.86
CA HIS A 177 -5.20 -8.25 1.11
C HIS A 177 -4.47 -7.75 -0.14
N LEU A 178 -3.98 -6.52 -0.08
CA LEU A 178 -3.19 -5.91 -1.14
C LEU A 178 -1.70 -6.13 -0.89
N ASP A 179 -1.01 -6.55 -1.93
CA ASP A 179 0.40 -6.25 -2.16
C ASP A 179 0.49 -4.97 -2.99
N LEU A 180 1.23 -3.99 -2.49
CA LEU A 180 1.32 -2.65 -3.06
C LEU A 180 2.76 -2.33 -3.44
N GLY A 181 2.93 -1.59 -4.53
CA GLY A 181 4.18 -0.96 -4.90
C GLY A 181 3.95 0.49 -5.31
N PHE A 182 4.36 1.42 -4.46
CA PHE A 182 4.30 2.85 -4.72
C PHE A 182 5.58 3.35 -5.42
N ARG A 183 5.41 4.18 -6.46
CA ARG A 183 6.46 5.05 -7.01
C ARG A 183 5.92 6.46 -6.95
N PHE A 184 6.59 7.35 -6.23
CA PHE A 184 6.23 8.76 -6.14
C PHE A 184 7.08 9.56 -7.12
N ASP A 185 6.43 10.38 -7.95
CA ASP A 185 7.12 11.19 -8.97
C ASP A 185 7.54 12.54 -8.40
N SER A 186 6.69 13.15 -7.56
CA SER A 186 7.02 14.39 -6.84
C SER A 186 6.46 14.35 -5.41
N LEU A 187 7.36 14.48 -4.42
CA LEU A 187 7.03 14.73 -3.02
C LEU A 187 7.74 16.00 -2.55
N SER A 188 7.10 16.76 -1.67
CA SER A 188 7.69 17.94 -1.05
C SER A 188 8.63 17.56 0.10
N GLY A 189 9.44 18.53 0.54
CA GLY A 189 10.25 18.38 1.75
C GLY A 189 9.46 18.24 3.07
N VAL A 190 8.14 18.47 3.05
CA VAL A 190 7.28 18.38 4.24
C VAL A 190 6.47 17.08 4.31
N VAL A 191 6.63 16.18 3.35
CA VAL A 191 5.95 14.87 3.32
C VAL A 191 6.12 14.10 4.63
N ASN A 192 5.04 13.47 5.07
CA ASN A 192 4.95 12.71 6.31
C ASN A 192 4.04 11.48 6.15
N GLY A 193 3.76 10.76 7.24
CA GLY A 193 3.04 9.49 7.25
C GLY A 193 3.99 8.31 7.43
N VAL A 194 3.44 7.12 7.70
CA VAL A 194 4.22 5.89 8.00
C VAL A 194 5.32 5.67 6.97
N LEU A 195 4.95 5.70 5.68
CA LEU A 195 5.85 5.55 4.55
C LEU A 195 6.41 6.90 4.11
N GLY A 196 5.58 7.93 4.06
CA GLY A 196 5.95 9.24 3.50
C GLY A 196 7.14 9.89 4.19
N GLN A 197 7.25 9.79 5.53
CA GLN A 197 8.38 10.38 6.27
C GLN A 197 9.76 9.86 5.82
N THR A 198 9.81 8.63 5.30
CA THR A 198 11.05 7.99 4.85
C THR A 198 11.59 8.58 3.54
N TYR A 199 10.78 9.37 2.84
CA TYR A 199 11.17 10.07 1.60
C TYR A 199 11.72 11.47 1.87
N ARG A 200 11.63 11.98 3.11
CA ARG A 200 12.09 13.32 3.45
C ARG A 200 13.62 13.39 3.46
N ALA A 201 14.16 14.49 2.93
CA ALA A 201 15.59 14.78 3.02
C ALA A 201 16.04 14.84 4.49
N GLY A 202 17.14 14.16 4.82
CA GLY A 202 17.67 14.10 6.18
C GLY A 202 16.84 13.25 7.15
N TYR A 203 15.86 12.48 6.67
CA TYR A 203 15.22 11.46 7.51
C TYR A 203 16.26 10.44 7.98
N VAL A 204 16.32 10.24 9.29
CA VAL A 204 17.14 9.21 9.91
C VAL A 204 16.20 8.18 10.49
N SER A 205 16.27 6.97 9.95
CA SER A 205 15.40 5.88 10.39
C SER A 205 15.66 5.56 11.86
N PRO A 206 14.63 5.57 12.73
CA PRO A 206 14.78 5.21 14.14
C PRO A 206 14.95 3.71 14.34
N VAL A 207 14.72 2.91 13.29
CA VAL A 207 14.84 1.46 13.33
C VAL A 207 16.21 1.01 12.83
N SER A 208 16.78 0.00 13.50
CA SER A 208 18.11 -0.52 13.13
C SER A 208 18.06 -1.32 11.84
N VAL A 209 18.97 -1.02 10.92
CA VAL A 209 19.20 -1.78 9.67
C VAL A 209 19.64 -3.23 9.98
N SER A 210 20.21 -3.50 11.16
CA SER A 210 20.64 -4.85 11.56
C SER A 210 19.52 -5.71 12.18
N ALA A 211 18.36 -5.14 12.46
CA ALA A 211 17.26 -5.87 13.06
C ALA A 211 16.51 -6.71 12.02
N LYS A 212 16.27 -8.00 12.33
CA LYS A 212 15.47 -8.88 11.46
C LYS A 212 14.03 -8.41 11.24
N MET A 213 13.45 -7.76 12.25
CA MET A 213 12.11 -7.15 12.19
C MET A 213 12.15 -5.78 12.85
N ALA A 214 12.49 -4.78 12.05
CA ALA A 214 12.48 -3.37 12.42
C ALA A 214 11.03 -2.87 12.48
N VAL A 215 10.45 -2.70 13.67
CA VAL A 215 9.06 -2.22 13.82
C VAL A 215 9.03 -0.72 14.02
N MET A 216 8.32 -0.01 13.15
CA MET A 216 8.05 1.42 13.25
C MET A 216 6.82 1.65 14.13
N GLY A 217 6.98 2.50 15.15
CA GLY A 217 5.88 2.91 16.03
C GLY A 217 5.01 4.02 15.42
N GLY A 218 4.27 4.72 16.29
CA GLY A 218 3.49 5.91 15.87
C GLY A 218 2.04 5.62 15.50
N GLU A 219 1.46 4.49 15.93
CA GLU A 219 0.05 4.16 15.65
C GLU A 219 -0.92 5.34 15.91
N ARG A 220 -0.79 6.01 17.07
CA ARG A 220 -1.63 7.17 17.45
C ARG A 220 -1.34 8.46 16.65
N GLU A 221 -0.21 8.52 15.96
CA GLU A 221 0.17 9.65 15.11
C GLU A 221 -0.43 9.49 13.71
N PHE A 222 -0.47 8.27 13.22
CA PHE A 222 -0.90 7.94 11.86
C PHE A 222 -2.35 7.45 11.74
N GLU A 223 -3.02 7.11 12.85
CA GLU A 223 -4.44 6.74 12.85
C GLU A 223 -5.30 7.88 12.30
N THR A 224 -6.23 7.54 11.40
CA THR A 224 -7.25 8.46 10.86
C THR A 224 -8.63 8.11 11.39
N SER A 225 -9.58 9.03 11.28
CA SER A 225 -10.98 8.76 11.69
C SER A 225 -11.69 7.78 10.75
N SER A 226 -11.28 7.73 9.48
CA SER A 226 -11.74 6.75 8.49
C SER A 226 -10.77 6.64 7.32
N LEU A 227 -10.94 5.61 6.48
CA LEU A 227 -10.24 5.48 5.21
C LEU A 227 -10.38 6.75 4.34
N TYR A 228 -11.52 7.41 4.43
CA TYR A 228 -11.87 8.57 3.59
C TYR A 228 -11.60 9.94 4.24
N ALA A 229 -10.96 9.97 5.41
CA ALA A 229 -10.63 11.20 6.13
C ALA A 229 -9.11 11.44 6.14
N PRO A 230 -8.61 12.50 5.49
CA PRO A 230 -7.19 12.84 5.52
C PRO A 230 -6.81 13.63 6.79
N ASP A 231 -7.09 13.07 7.98
CA ASP A 231 -7.12 13.80 9.25
C ASP A 231 -6.18 13.25 10.35
N CYS A 232 -5.17 12.45 9.98
CA CYS A 232 -4.16 12.00 10.93
C CYS A 232 -3.37 13.19 11.51
N LYS A 233 -2.66 12.98 12.62
CA LYS A 233 -1.82 14.04 13.23
C LYS A 233 -0.64 14.44 12.35
N ALA A 234 -0.22 13.54 11.47
CA ALA A 234 0.83 13.78 10.47
C ALA A 234 0.31 14.46 9.20
N ALA A 235 -0.99 14.79 9.10
CA ALA A 235 -1.62 15.29 7.88
C ALA A 235 -1.00 16.62 7.43
N ARG A 236 -0.68 16.67 6.15
CA ARG A 236 -0.20 17.82 5.38
C ARG A 236 -1.10 18.16 4.21
N PHE A 237 -2.13 17.34 3.97
CA PHE A 237 -2.96 17.43 2.79
C PHE A 237 -3.88 18.64 2.83
N VAL A 238 -3.77 19.47 1.80
CA VAL A 238 -4.60 20.66 1.58
C VAL A 238 -5.37 20.59 0.25
N GLY A 239 -5.00 19.64 -0.63
CA GLY A 239 -5.66 19.41 -1.91
C GLY A 239 -5.45 20.57 -2.90
N SER A 240 -6.46 20.87 -3.70
CA SER A 240 -6.43 21.96 -4.70
C SER A 240 -6.25 23.37 -4.13
N GLY A 241 -6.41 23.56 -2.81
CA GLY A 241 -6.14 24.82 -2.12
C GLY A 241 -4.67 25.05 -1.74
N GLY A 242 -3.80 24.04 -1.92
CA GLY A 242 -2.37 24.10 -1.63
C GLY A 242 -1.54 24.65 -2.77
N SER A 243 -1.69 25.94 -3.09
CA SER A 243 -0.78 26.66 -4.00
C SER A 243 0.43 27.24 -3.24
N GLY A 244 1.06 26.42 -2.39
CA GLY A 244 2.37 26.71 -1.81
C GLY A 244 3.45 26.21 -2.75
N ALA A 245 4.37 27.09 -3.16
CA ALA A 245 5.58 26.71 -3.88
C ALA A 245 6.55 25.96 -2.93
N ALA A 246 6.17 24.77 -2.45
CA ALA A 246 7.09 23.88 -1.78
C ALA A 246 8.08 23.33 -2.81
N GLU A 247 9.37 23.35 -2.48
CA GLU A 247 10.43 22.78 -3.31
C GLU A 247 10.14 21.28 -3.53
N ARG A 248 9.73 20.92 -4.75
CA ARG A 248 9.41 19.55 -5.13
C ARG A 248 10.71 18.82 -5.43
N VAL A 249 10.94 17.70 -4.76
CA VAL A 249 12.12 16.88 -4.99
C VAL A 249 11.73 15.74 -5.93
N PHE A 250 12.36 15.69 -7.10
CA PHE A 250 12.28 14.53 -7.98
C PHE A 250 13.09 13.39 -7.36
N LEU A 251 12.42 12.27 -7.11
CA LEU A 251 13.03 11.13 -6.45
C LEU A 251 13.70 10.21 -7.50
N PRO A 252 15.03 10.02 -7.45
CA PRO A 252 15.69 9.09 -8.35
C PRO A 252 15.20 7.66 -8.07
N SER A 253 15.08 6.84 -9.13
CA SER A 253 14.70 5.44 -8.99
C SER A 253 15.78 4.65 -8.25
N LEU A 254 15.42 4.04 -7.13
CA LEU A 254 16.27 3.16 -6.35
C LEU A 254 16.26 1.74 -6.94
N LYS A 255 17.42 1.09 -7.04
CA LYS A 255 17.53 -0.33 -7.40
C LYS A 255 17.68 -1.16 -6.13
N CYS A 256 16.95 -2.27 -6.06
CA CYS A 256 16.99 -3.16 -4.91
C CYS A 256 17.46 -4.53 -5.33
N GLU A 257 18.30 -5.12 -4.50
CA GLU A 257 18.74 -6.50 -4.64
C GLU A 257 18.37 -7.25 -3.37
N SER A 258 17.79 -8.44 -3.55
CA SER A 258 17.55 -9.37 -2.46
C SER A 258 18.85 -10.12 -2.18
N GLY A 259 19.33 -10.07 -0.93
CA GLY A 259 20.56 -10.77 -0.56
C GLY A 259 20.46 -12.27 -0.84
N ILE A 260 21.55 -12.87 -1.35
CA ILE A 260 21.65 -14.28 -1.82
C ILE A 260 21.22 -15.32 -0.75
N GLU A 261 21.12 -14.93 0.53
CA GLU A 261 20.67 -15.79 1.64
C GLU A 261 19.34 -15.36 2.31
N GLY A 262 18.50 -14.55 1.65
CA GLY A 262 17.22 -14.10 2.24
C GLY A 262 17.36 -13.12 3.42
N ARG A 263 18.56 -12.53 3.59
CA ARG A 263 18.85 -11.52 4.61
C ARG A 263 18.46 -10.11 4.13
N GLY A 264 17.15 -9.88 4.04
CA GLY A 264 16.59 -8.55 3.76
C GLY A 264 16.85 -8.02 2.34
N VAL A 265 16.02 -7.06 1.95
CA VAL A 265 16.19 -6.29 0.72
C VAL A 265 16.96 -5.02 1.08
N VAL A 266 18.06 -4.77 0.37
CA VAL A 266 18.80 -3.50 0.48
C VAL A 266 18.61 -2.76 -0.83
N CYS A 267 17.96 -1.60 -0.74
CA CYS A 267 17.81 -0.70 -1.87
C CYS A 267 18.89 0.37 -1.82
N LYS A 268 19.61 0.54 -2.93
CA LYS A 268 20.64 1.58 -3.07
C LYS A 268 20.25 2.58 -4.15
N ARG A 269 20.70 3.82 -3.96
CA ARG A 269 20.70 4.85 -5.03
C ARG A 269 21.70 4.49 -6.10
#